data_AF-A0AAE3LG24-F1
#
_entry.id   AF-A0AAE3LG24-F1
#
_cell.length_a   1.000
_cell.length_b   1.000
_cell.length_c   1.000
_cell.angle_alpha   90.00
_cell.angle_beta   90.00
_cell.angle_gamma   90.00
#
_symmetry.space_group_name_H-M   'P 1'
#
loop_
_entity.id
_entity.type
_entity.pdbx_description
1 polymer ?
#
loop_
_entity_poly.entity_id
_entity_poly.type
_entity_poly.pdbx_seq_one_letter_code
_entity_poly.pdbx_strand_id
1 'polypeptide(L)'
;MSVIRNSNDTFESTPSMRPKERERDGSIPGAKKALEPFDNDENASFAVVPCVPRPHGEDAGETSLRTEIEQNTDLYRFAILMDKHGRQSINRVFDDTEETAGKAVAPTFLLYLLLDAGECTVEEFCQACGELLRGEGWTGYQAIQAAWEAIPVDCAEYLSDRLLP
;
A
#
# COMPACT_ATOMS: atom_id res chain seq x y z
N MET A 1 3.99 -3.95 3.97
CA MET A 1 2.79 -4.60 3.40
C MET A 1 1.64 -4.12 4.24
N SER A 2 0.70 -3.39 3.64
CA SER A 2 -0.30 -2.62 4.37
C SER A 2 -1.63 -2.71 3.62
N VAL A 3 -2.73 -2.75 4.36
CA VAL A 3 -4.10 -2.83 3.82
C VAL A 3 -4.92 -1.70 4.45
N ILE A 4 -5.79 -1.05 3.66
CA ILE A 4 -6.65 0.05 4.14
C ILE A 4 -8.10 -0.45 4.17
N ARG A 5 -8.71 -0.40 5.36
CA ARG A 5 -10.10 -0.84 5.62
C ARG A 5 -11.11 0.31 5.49
N ASN A 6 -12.37 -0.05 5.28
CA ASN A 6 -13.51 0.88 5.32
C ASN A 6 -13.93 1.18 6.77
N SER A 7 -14.13 2.46 7.09
CA SER A 7 -14.49 2.95 8.42
C SER A 7 -15.98 2.80 8.69
N ASN A 8 -16.43 1.74 9.39
CA ASN A 8 -17.72 1.79 10.10
C ASN A 8 -18.06 0.65 11.10
N ASP A 9 -17.13 -0.18 11.56
CA ASP A 9 -17.46 -1.19 12.59
C ASP A 9 -16.51 -1.18 13.80
N THR A 10 -17.10 -0.96 14.98
CA THR A 10 -16.48 -1.08 16.31
C THR A 10 -16.30 -2.55 16.69
N PHE A 11 -15.08 -2.96 17.04
CA PHE A 11 -14.82 -4.27 17.66
C PHE A 11 -13.98 -4.14 18.94
N GLU A 12 -14.36 -4.90 19.97
CA GLU A 12 -13.72 -4.95 21.29
C GLU A 12 -12.26 -5.44 21.24
N SER A 13 -11.39 -4.72 21.95
CA SER A 13 -9.95 -4.94 21.99
C SER A 13 -9.53 -6.18 22.81
N THR A 14 -8.79 -7.10 22.20
CA THR A 14 -7.93 -8.06 22.93
C THR A 14 -6.51 -7.51 23.12
N PRO A 15 -5.85 -7.77 24.28
CA PRO A 15 -4.58 -7.14 24.61
C PRO A 15 -3.42 -7.71 23.78
N SER A 16 -2.75 -6.83 23.03
CA SER A 16 -1.61 -7.13 22.16
C SER A 16 -0.30 -7.26 22.95
N MET A 17 0.39 -8.41 22.80
CA MET A 17 1.78 -8.57 23.24
C MET A 17 2.74 -8.04 22.16
N ARG A 18 3.46 -6.96 22.48
CA ARG A 18 4.45 -6.31 21.59
C ARG A 18 5.70 -7.19 21.36
N PRO A 19 6.17 -7.38 20.11
CA PRO A 19 7.51 -7.89 19.86
C PRO A 19 8.57 -6.79 20.10
N LYS A 20 9.72 -7.16 20.68
CA LYS A 20 10.83 -6.25 20.94
C LYS A 20 11.45 -5.70 19.65
N GLU A 21 11.48 -4.39 19.55
CA GLU A 21 12.06 -3.60 18.47
C GLU A 21 13.58 -3.78 18.38
N ARG A 22 14.13 -3.96 17.18
CA ARG A 22 15.56 -3.79 16.91
C ARG A 22 15.76 -2.39 16.36
N GLU A 23 16.30 -1.51 17.20
CA GLU A 23 16.71 -0.16 16.82
C GLU A 23 17.73 -0.19 15.67
N ARG A 24 17.32 0.33 14.51
CA ARG A 24 18.22 1.05 13.60
C ARG A 24 17.67 2.47 13.49
N ASP A 25 18.34 3.37 14.19
CA ASP A 25 18.05 4.80 14.19
C ASP A 25 18.39 5.41 12.82
N GLY A 26 17.35 5.52 11.98
CA GLY A 26 17.41 6.12 10.65
C GLY A 26 16.07 6.68 10.22
N SER A 27 15.21 7.05 11.19
CA SER A 27 13.88 7.56 10.92
C SER A 27 13.96 9.03 10.48
N ILE A 28 13.62 9.30 9.22
CA ILE A 28 13.46 10.66 8.69
C ILE A 28 12.34 11.35 9.50
N PRO A 29 12.51 12.57 10.03
CA PRO A 29 11.54 13.22 10.92
C PRO A 29 10.09 13.27 10.38
N GLY A 30 9.92 13.37 9.05
CA GLY A 30 8.62 13.30 8.40
C GLY A 30 7.92 11.94 8.52
N ALA A 31 8.70 10.84 8.57
CA ALA A 31 8.16 9.49 8.72
C ALA A 31 7.53 9.25 10.10
N LYS A 32 8.03 9.90 11.17
CA LYS A 32 7.39 9.80 12.50
C LYS A 32 6.03 10.49 12.53
N LYS A 33 5.92 11.67 11.91
CA LYS A 33 4.66 12.42 11.86
C LYS A 33 3.60 11.70 11.00
N ALA A 34 4.03 10.98 9.96
CA ALA A 34 3.15 10.16 9.15
C ALA A 34 2.58 8.94 9.90
N LEU A 35 3.20 8.52 11.01
CA LEU A 35 2.74 7.40 11.85
C LEU A 35 1.74 7.84 12.93
N GLU A 36 1.75 9.12 13.34
CA GLU A 36 0.86 9.66 14.39
C GLU A 36 -0.64 9.33 14.16
N PRO A 37 -1.19 9.39 12.93
CA PRO A 37 -2.59 9.03 12.69
C PRO A 37 -2.91 7.54 12.91
N PHE A 38 -1.91 6.66 12.81
CA PHE A 38 -2.04 5.21 13.00
C PHE A 38 -1.86 4.79 14.46
N ASP A 39 -1.17 5.61 15.26
CA ASP A 39 -0.98 5.40 16.70
C ASP A 39 -2.17 5.95 17.54
N ASN A 40 -3.12 6.62 16.90
CA ASN A 40 -4.33 7.12 17.55
C ASN A 40 -5.48 6.10 17.44
N ASP A 41 -5.72 5.35 18.51
CA ASP A 41 -6.79 4.35 18.60
C ASP A 41 -8.22 4.94 18.44
N GLU A 42 -8.40 6.27 18.57
CA GLU A 42 -9.68 6.94 18.31
C GLU A 42 -9.91 7.21 16.81
N ASN A 43 -8.89 7.05 15.97
CA ASN A 43 -8.97 7.32 14.54
C ASN A 43 -9.57 6.13 13.77
N ALA A 44 -10.90 6.14 13.64
CA ALA A 44 -11.64 5.12 12.87
C ALA A 44 -11.34 5.14 11.36
N SER A 45 -10.59 6.12 10.85
CA SER A 45 -10.21 6.22 9.43
C SER A 45 -9.22 5.15 9.01
N PHE A 46 -8.51 4.54 9.96
CA PHE A 46 -7.50 3.52 9.71
C PHE A 46 -7.63 2.38 10.72
N ALA A 47 -7.55 1.13 10.25
CA ALA A 47 -7.51 -0.04 11.12
C ALA A 47 -6.22 -0.81 10.84
N VAL A 48 -5.42 -1.03 11.89
CA VAL A 48 -4.20 -1.84 11.82
C VAL A 48 -4.56 -3.29 12.13
N VAL A 49 -4.51 -4.15 11.12
CA VAL A 49 -4.73 -5.59 11.30
C VAL A 49 -3.38 -6.24 11.54
N PRO A 50 -3.22 -7.08 12.58
CA PRO A 50 -1.98 -7.83 12.75
C PRO A 50 -1.77 -8.72 11.52
N CYS A 51 -0.71 -8.42 10.76
CA CYS A 51 -0.30 -9.27 9.65
C CYS A 51 -0.10 -10.70 10.16
N VAL A 52 -0.66 -11.65 9.41
CA VAL A 52 -0.26 -13.06 9.34
C VAL A 52 1.22 -13.26 9.71
N PRO A 53 1.56 -14.32 10.47
CA PRO A 53 2.94 -14.61 10.86
C PRO A 53 3.85 -14.53 9.64
N ARG A 54 5.04 -13.96 9.83
CA ARG A 54 6.00 -13.66 8.75
C ARG A 54 6.03 -14.85 7.76
N PRO A 55 5.53 -14.66 6.53
CA PRO A 55 5.37 -15.76 5.60
C PRO A 55 6.73 -16.41 5.30
N HIS A 56 6.76 -17.75 5.27
CA HIS A 56 7.94 -18.53 4.90
C HIS A 56 7.65 -19.32 3.62
N GLY A 57 8.47 -19.12 2.59
CA GLY A 57 8.29 -19.75 1.28
C GLY A 57 8.17 -18.72 0.15
N GLU A 58 8.26 -19.20 -1.08
CA GLU A 58 8.01 -18.40 -2.29
C GLU A 58 6.55 -17.92 -2.30
N ASP A 59 6.34 -16.64 -2.60
CA ASP A 59 5.02 -15.97 -2.66
C ASP A 59 4.11 -16.15 -1.44
N ALA A 60 4.69 -16.52 -0.28
CA ALA A 60 3.92 -16.80 0.91
C ALA A 60 3.20 -15.54 1.43
N GLY A 61 3.75 -14.34 1.19
CA GLY A 61 3.11 -13.07 1.54
C GLY A 61 1.90 -12.77 0.69
N GLU A 62 2.05 -12.88 -0.62
CA GLU A 62 1.02 -12.67 -1.63
C GLU A 62 -0.12 -13.67 -1.44
N THR A 63 0.22 -14.94 -1.21
CA THR A 63 -0.75 -15.99 -0.90
C THR A 63 -1.53 -15.67 0.35
N SER A 64 -0.86 -15.20 1.41
CA SER A 64 -1.53 -14.87 2.66
C SER A 64 -2.47 -13.66 2.51
N LEU A 65 -2.07 -12.62 1.77
CA LEU A 65 -2.97 -11.50 1.47
C LEU A 65 -4.18 -11.94 0.66
N ARG A 66 -3.96 -12.77 -0.35
CA ARG A 66 -5.05 -13.28 -1.16
C ARG A 66 -6.06 -14.03 -0.29
N THR A 67 -5.60 -14.96 0.55
CA THR A 67 -6.49 -15.71 1.46
C THR A 67 -7.25 -14.79 2.41
N GLU A 68 -6.60 -13.78 2.99
CA GLU A 68 -7.25 -12.81 3.88
C GLU A 68 -8.34 -12.00 3.15
N ILE A 69 -8.06 -11.58 1.93
CA ILE A 69 -9.01 -10.83 1.09
C ILE A 69 -10.14 -11.73 0.62
N GLU A 70 -9.87 -12.98 0.25
CA GLU A 70 -10.91 -13.97 -0.10
C GLU A 70 -11.89 -14.20 1.06
N GLN A 71 -11.41 -14.14 2.31
CA GLN A 71 -12.25 -14.34 3.50
C GLN A 71 -13.00 -13.08 3.95
N ASN A 72 -12.54 -11.89 3.55
CA ASN A 72 -13.02 -10.60 4.07
C ASN A 72 -13.06 -9.53 2.95
N THR A 73 -13.58 -9.89 1.78
CA THR A 73 -13.43 -9.09 0.54
C THR A 73 -14.11 -7.72 0.63
N ASP A 74 -15.17 -7.63 1.42
CA ASP A 74 -15.96 -6.44 1.72
C ASP A 74 -15.24 -5.46 2.66
N LEU A 75 -14.30 -5.94 3.47
CA LEU A 75 -13.59 -5.10 4.45
C LEU A 75 -12.48 -4.23 3.83
N TYR A 76 -11.99 -4.59 2.64
CA TYR A 76 -10.78 -4.02 2.07
C TYR A 76 -11.03 -3.29 0.76
N ARG A 77 -10.71 -1.98 0.76
CA ARG A 77 -10.81 -1.16 -0.44
C ARG A 77 -9.55 -1.23 -1.32
N PHE A 78 -8.38 -1.36 -0.68
CA PHE A 78 -7.10 -1.43 -1.36
C PHE A 78 -6.17 -2.47 -0.74
N ALA A 79 -5.58 -3.31 -1.58
CA ALA A 79 -4.46 -4.18 -1.24
C ALA A 79 -3.19 -3.66 -1.91
N ILE A 80 -2.13 -3.39 -1.14
CA ILE A 80 -0.98 -2.63 -1.64
C ILE A 80 0.24 -3.52 -1.72
N LEU A 81 0.70 -3.77 -2.96
CA LEU A 81 1.86 -4.60 -3.24
C LEU A 81 2.52 -4.23 -4.57
N MET A 82 3.86 -4.24 -4.57
CA MET A 82 4.65 -3.97 -5.79
C MET A 82 4.62 -5.11 -6.79
N ASP A 83 4.49 -6.34 -6.33
CA ASP A 83 4.53 -7.50 -7.22
C ASP A 83 3.31 -7.53 -8.14
N LYS A 84 3.58 -7.53 -9.45
CA LYS A 84 2.54 -7.45 -10.47
C LYS A 84 1.67 -8.71 -10.50
N HIS A 85 2.29 -9.89 -10.37
CA HIS A 85 1.56 -11.15 -10.43
C HIS A 85 0.65 -11.36 -9.22
N GLY A 86 1.14 -11.00 -8.03
CA GLY A 86 0.38 -10.93 -6.79
C GLY A 86 -0.81 -9.99 -6.92
N ARG A 87 -0.62 -8.78 -7.47
CA ARG A 87 -1.75 -7.85 -7.72
C ARG A 87 -2.78 -8.45 -8.64
N GLN A 88 -2.37 -9.06 -9.75
CA GLN A 88 -3.30 -9.71 -10.68
C GLN A 88 -4.07 -10.86 -10.01
N SER A 89 -3.39 -11.62 -9.15
CA SER A 89 -4.00 -12.71 -8.38
C SER A 89 -5.08 -12.19 -7.43
N ILE A 90 -4.80 -11.11 -6.70
CA ILE A 90 -5.73 -10.49 -5.76
C ILE A 90 -6.85 -9.74 -6.49
N ASN A 91 -6.56 -9.05 -7.58
CA ASN A 91 -7.59 -8.36 -8.37
C ASN A 91 -8.63 -9.34 -8.91
N ARG A 92 -8.24 -10.56 -9.31
CA ARG A 92 -9.21 -11.59 -9.68
C ARG A 92 -10.20 -11.90 -8.55
N VAL A 93 -9.74 -11.94 -7.29
CA VAL A 93 -10.62 -12.15 -6.12
C VAL A 93 -11.62 -11.00 -5.96
N PHE A 94 -11.16 -9.76 -6.12
CA PHE A 94 -12.05 -8.59 -6.09
C PHE A 94 -13.04 -8.61 -7.25
N ASP A 95 -12.58 -8.90 -8.47
CA ASP A 95 -13.40 -8.92 -9.69
C ASP A 95 -14.47 -10.03 -9.64
N ASP A 96 -14.20 -11.16 -8.97
CA ASP A 96 -15.14 -12.29 -8.82
C ASP A 96 -16.27 -12.00 -7.81
N THR A 97 -16.19 -10.89 -7.06
CA THR A 97 -17.18 -10.51 -6.05
C THR A 97 -17.98 -9.29 -6.52
N GLU A 98 -19.23 -9.49 -6.94
CA GLU A 98 -20.06 -8.43 -7.54
C GLU A 98 -20.31 -7.21 -6.62
N GLU A 99 -20.15 -7.37 -5.31
CA GLU A 99 -20.46 -6.34 -4.31
C GLU A 99 -19.24 -5.51 -3.84
N THR A 100 -18.02 -5.83 -4.31
CA THR A 100 -16.81 -5.10 -3.87
C THR A 100 -16.28 -4.15 -4.93
N ALA A 101 -15.84 -2.97 -4.50
CA ALA A 101 -15.06 -2.05 -5.32
C ALA A 101 -13.55 -2.21 -5.09
N GLY A 102 -13.12 -3.22 -4.34
CA GLY A 102 -11.74 -3.42 -3.92
C GLY A 102 -10.74 -3.51 -5.08
N LYS A 103 -9.49 -3.09 -4.85
CA LYS A 103 -8.44 -3.16 -5.87
C LYS A 103 -7.06 -3.39 -5.27
N ALA A 104 -6.30 -4.29 -5.86
CA ALA A 104 -4.88 -4.43 -5.62
C ALA A 104 -4.07 -3.45 -6.48
N VAL A 105 -3.26 -2.60 -5.83
CA VAL A 105 -2.54 -1.48 -6.43
C VAL A 105 -1.08 -1.43 -5.99
N ALA A 106 -0.24 -0.75 -6.77
CA ALA A 106 1.16 -0.50 -6.40
C ALA A 106 1.24 0.61 -5.33
N PRO A 107 2.26 0.61 -4.46
CA PRO A 107 2.54 1.67 -3.48
C PRO A 107 2.45 3.11 -3.99
N THR A 108 2.88 3.39 -5.21
CA THR A 108 2.77 4.71 -5.86
C THR A 108 1.32 5.19 -5.98
N PHE A 109 0.35 4.28 -6.04
CA PHE A 109 -1.07 4.62 -6.10
C PHE A 109 -1.56 5.32 -4.82
N LEU A 110 -0.90 5.09 -3.66
CA LEU A 110 -1.22 5.85 -2.45
C LEU A 110 -0.97 7.35 -2.62
N LEU A 111 0.11 7.70 -3.32
CA LEU A 111 0.43 9.09 -3.62
C LEU A 111 -0.54 9.67 -4.66
N TYR A 112 -1.03 8.82 -5.57
CA TYR A 112 -2.06 9.22 -6.53
C TYR A 112 -3.37 9.60 -5.83
N LEU A 113 -3.74 8.91 -4.74
CA LEU A 113 -4.93 9.30 -3.95
C LEU A 113 -4.81 10.71 -3.35
N LEU A 114 -3.59 11.14 -2.99
CA LEU A 114 -3.35 12.50 -2.49
C LEU A 114 -3.50 13.53 -3.62
N LEU A 115 -2.97 13.20 -4.81
CA LEU A 115 -3.12 14.04 -5.99
C LEU A 115 -4.58 14.17 -6.41
N ASP A 116 -5.32 13.05 -6.44
CA ASP A 116 -6.75 12.99 -6.79
C ASP A 116 -7.62 13.80 -5.82
N ALA A 117 -7.24 13.81 -4.54
CA ALA A 117 -7.88 14.65 -3.51
C ALA A 117 -7.47 16.14 -3.59
N GLY A 118 -6.50 16.51 -4.43
CA GLY A 118 -5.99 17.88 -4.57
C GLY A 118 -5.06 18.31 -3.42
N GLU A 119 -4.52 17.36 -2.67
CA GLU A 119 -3.64 17.62 -1.51
C GLU A 119 -2.18 17.87 -1.91
N CYS A 120 -1.82 17.62 -3.17
CA CYS A 120 -0.51 17.95 -3.72
C CYS A 120 -0.60 18.32 -5.21
N THR A 121 0.47 18.94 -5.71
CA THR A 121 0.64 19.23 -7.14
C THR A 121 1.14 17.99 -7.91
N VAL A 122 1.00 18.02 -9.23
CA VAL A 122 1.54 16.96 -10.12
C VAL A 122 3.06 16.83 -9.95
N GLU A 123 3.79 17.94 -9.82
CA GLU A 123 5.23 17.94 -9.60
C GLU A 123 5.60 17.21 -8.29
N GLU A 124 4.97 17.59 -7.18
CA GLU A 124 5.21 16.97 -5.86
C GLU A 124 4.87 15.48 -5.88
N PHE A 125 3.75 15.10 -6.51
CA PHE A 125 3.38 13.71 -6.72
C PHE A 125 4.46 12.93 -7.48
N CYS A 126 4.87 13.44 -8.66
CA CYS A 126 5.84 12.77 -9.50
C CYS A 126 7.20 12.63 -8.79
N GLN A 127 7.67 13.69 -8.13
CA GLN A 127 8.92 13.66 -7.36
C GLN A 127 8.86 12.64 -6.22
N ALA A 128 7.78 12.63 -5.44
CA ALA A 128 7.58 11.68 -4.34
C ALA A 128 7.52 10.22 -4.84
N CYS A 129 6.84 9.96 -5.97
CA CYS A 129 6.89 8.64 -6.61
C CYS A 129 8.32 8.26 -7.02
N GLY A 130 9.07 9.18 -7.61
CA GLY A 130 10.46 8.95 -7.99
C GLY A 130 11.38 8.66 -6.79
N GLU A 131 11.19 9.37 -5.68
CA GLU A 131 11.92 9.12 -4.43
C GLU A 131 11.56 7.77 -3.82
N LEU A 132 10.27 7.42 -3.77
CA LEU A 132 9.80 6.11 -3.30
C LEU A 132 10.44 4.97 -4.10
N LEU A 133 10.38 5.04 -5.44
CA LEU A 133 10.93 4.00 -6.32
C LEU A 133 12.44 3.85 -6.16
N ARG A 134 13.18 4.96 -5.99
CA ARG A 134 14.63 4.91 -5.73
C ARG A 134 14.95 4.37 -4.34
N GLY A 135 14.25 4.85 -3.31
CA GLY A 135 14.48 4.49 -1.92
C GLY A 135 14.26 3.00 -1.64
N GLU A 136 13.27 2.41 -2.29
CA GLU A 136 12.95 0.99 -2.21
C GLU A 136 13.74 0.13 -3.22
N GLY A 137 14.56 0.75 -4.07
CA GLY A 137 15.35 0.06 -5.10
C GLY A 137 14.54 -0.49 -6.27
N TRP A 138 13.28 -0.10 -6.43
CA TRP A 138 12.36 -0.50 -7.51
C TRP A 138 12.63 0.26 -8.82
N THR A 139 13.86 0.15 -9.32
CA THR A 139 14.35 0.89 -10.49
C THR A 139 14.52 0.02 -11.74
N GLY A 140 14.24 -1.28 -11.64
CA GLY A 140 14.24 -2.18 -12.78
C GLY A 140 13.01 -1.96 -13.66
N TYR A 141 13.14 -2.17 -14.98
CA TYR A 141 12.09 -1.93 -15.96
C TYR A 141 10.72 -2.52 -15.56
N GLN A 142 10.67 -3.79 -15.15
CA GLN A 142 9.43 -4.44 -14.74
C GLN A 142 8.79 -3.80 -13.49
N ALA A 143 9.62 -3.36 -12.53
CA ALA A 143 9.14 -2.70 -11.32
C ALA A 143 8.57 -1.31 -11.64
N ILE A 144 9.19 -0.59 -12.56
CA ILE A 144 8.70 0.71 -13.04
C ILE A 144 7.37 0.55 -13.78
N GLN A 145 7.27 -0.37 -14.74
CA GLN A 145 5.99 -0.68 -15.40
C GLN A 145 4.90 -1.01 -14.38
N ALA A 146 5.23 -1.87 -13.41
CA ALA A 146 4.31 -2.29 -12.37
C ALA A 146 3.87 -1.14 -11.45
N ALA A 147 4.75 -0.16 -11.19
CA ALA A 147 4.43 0.99 -10.35
C ALA A 147 3.44 1.96 -11.02
N TRP A 148 3.50 2.10 -12.35
CA TRP A 148 2.70 3.08 -13.08
C TRP A 148 1.40 2.52 -13.67
N GLU A 149 1.21 1.20 -13.70
CA GLU A 149 0.10 0.48 -14.36
C GLU A 149 -1.33 0.97 -14.00
N ALA A 150 -1.52 1.65 -12.87
CA ALA A 150 -2.82 2.16 -12.42
C ALA A 150 -2.88 3.69 -12.24
N ILE A 151 -1.84 4.42 -12.68
CA ILE A 151 -1.69 5.86 -12.44
C ILE A 151 -1.80 6.60 -13.78
N PRO A 152 -2.90 7.33 -14.03
CA PRO A 152 -3.12 8.04 -15.30
C PRO A 152 -2.46 9.43 -15.30
N VAL A 153 -1.21 9.53 -14.86
CA VAL A 153 -0.48 10.81 -14.72
C VAL A 153 0.79 10.76 -15.54
N ASP A 154 1.02 11.77 -16.37
CA ASP A 154 2.27 11.94 -17.10
C ASP A 154 3.30 12.69 -16.24
N CYS A 155 4.37 11.98 -15.88
CA CYS A 155 5.47 12.51 -15.08
C CYS A 155 6.73 12.80 -15.90
N ALA A 156 6.66 12.78 -17.24
CA ALA A 156 7.84 12.91 -18.09
C ALA A 156 8.60 14.24 -17.93
N GLU A 157 7.91 15.31 -17.56
CA GLU A 157 8.52 16.61 -17.30
C GLU A 157 9.33 16.65 -15.98
N TYR A 158 8.97 15.80 -15.02
CA TYR A 158 9.48 15.85 -13.64
C TYR A 158 10.46 14.73 -13.30
N LEU A 159 10.47 13.65 -14.07
CA LEU A 159 11.27 12.45 -13.81
C LEU A 159 12.16 12.08 -14.99
N SER A 160 13.29 11.44 -14.67
CA SER A 160 14.16 10.84 -15.69
C SER A 160 13.48 9.63 -16.35
N ASP A 161 13.75 9.39 -17.64
CA ASP A 161 13.26 8.24 -18.43
C ASP A 161 13.39 6.87 -17.73
N ARG A 162 14.40 6.69 -16.88
CA ARG A 162 14.63 5.43 -16.15
C ARG A 162 13.58 5.13 -15.07
N LEU A 163 12.78 6.13 -14.70
CA LEU A 163 11.69 6.01 -13.72
C LEU A 163 10.31 6.17 -14.35
N LEU A 164 10.25 6.31 -15.68
CA LEU A 164 9.01 6.37 -16.44
C LEU A 164 8.70 4.98 -17.02
N PRO A 165 7.41 4.63 -17.20
CA PRO A 165 7.03 3.45 -17.96
C PRO A 165 7.41 3.59 -19.45
#